data_AF-A0A7K8FCC5-F1
#
_entry.id   AF-A0A7K8FCC5-F1
#
_cell.length_a   1.000
_cell.length_b   1.000
_cell.length_c   1.000
_cell.angle_alpha   90.00
_cell.angle_beta   90.00
_cell.angle_gamma   90.00
#
_symmetry.space_group_name_H-M   'P 1'
#
loop_
_entity.id
_entity.type
_entity.pdbx_description
1 polymer ?
#
loop_
_entity_poly.entity_id
_entity_poly.type
_entity_poly.pdbx_seq_one_letter_code
_entity_poly.pdbx_strand_id
1 'polypeptide(L)'
;RLESGAYPAFPGVLAHLEMLEFRARREAMEQEEKERREEKSAFLKAKIRELRLRRDQLREKLERLEKAQLGKEGIPSDPPLPSPREVLEWKIRNLRELLRVFRLTGISGKLSKRGLSVSFHTAFEGSFLDSFHLELLLRPESREFRIRRHSIPPFIPLEQLSRKFLPSDLRGFLDALFRHLNAFVGRRQQLEQFQEQFSDRIQGIPERNSLCNLLSFRYSIPGKSGNGAFRVRLRYGDAGRSLPTEVAVT
;
A
#
# COMPACT_ATOMS: atom_id res chain seq x y z
N ARG A 1 -71.79 -12.91 -40.24
CA ARG A 1 -70.33 -13.12 -40.27
C ARG A 1 -69.78 -12.41 -39.05
N LEU A 2 -69.87 -13.06 -37.89
CA LEU A 2 -68.85 -13.88 -37.23
C LEU A 2 -67.68 -13.06 -36.69
N GLU A 3 -67.59 -13.14 -35.37
CA GLU A 3 -66.71 -12.51 -34.40
C GLU A 3 -65.22 -12.76 -34.69
N SER A 4 -64.37 -11.75 -34.47
CA SER A 4 -62.93 -11.96 -34.31
C SER A 4 -62.57 -11.74 -32.85
N GLY A 5 -62.45 -12.85 -32.13
CA GLY A 5 -62.20 -12.93 -30.70
C GLY A 5 -60.83 -12.39 -30.28
N ALA A 6 -60.81 -11.98 -29.01
CA ALA A 6 -59.64 -11.67 -28.24
C ALA A 6 -58.82 -12.94 -27.95
N TYR A 7 -57.49 -12.84 -28.07
CA TYR A 7 -56.56 -13.63 -27.27
C TYR A 7 -55.39 -12.72 -26.86
N PRO A 8 -55.24 -12.36 -25.57
CA PRO A 8 -53.99 -11.80 -25.10
C PRO A 8 -52.93 -12.90 -25.22
N ALA A 9 -51.85 -12.60 -25.95
CA ALA A 9 -50.71 -13.51 -26.08
C ALA A 9 -50.15 -13.80 -24.67
N PHE A 10 -50.41 -15.01 -24.18
CA PHE A 10 -49.82 -15.47 -22.92
C PHE A 10 -48.29 -15.48 -23.08
N PRO A 11 -47.53 -14.74 -22.25
CA PRO A 11 -46.09 -14.91 -22.21
C PRO A 11 -45.82 -16.34 -21.77
N GLY A 12 -45.02 -17.08 -22.54
CA GLY A 12 -44.71 -18.48 -22.23
C GLY A 12 -44.19 -18.64 -20.80
N VAL A 13 -44.42 -19.80 -20.21
CA VAL A 13 -44.06 -20.11 -18.81
C VAL A 13 -42.60 -19.73 -18.48
N LEU A 14 -41.69 -19.89 -19.44
CA LEU A 14 -40.28 -19.48 -19.34
C LEU A 14 -40.10 -17.96 -19.18
N ALA A 15 -40.79 -17.13 -19.98
CA ALA A 15 -40.70 -15.67 -19.87
C ALA A 15 -41.27 -15.16 -18.54
N HIS A 16 -42.30 -15.83 -18.01
CA HIS A 16 -42.84 -15.52 -16.69
C HIS A 16 -41.86 -15.90 -15.58
N LEU A 17 -41.18 -17.04 -15.69
CA LEU A 17 -40.14 -17.47 -14.75
C LEU A 17 -38.94 -16.53 -14.75
N GLU A 18 -38.45 -16.09 -15.92
CA GLU A 18 -37.36 -15.11 -16.03
C GLU A 18 -37.71 -13.77 -15.38
N MET A 19 -38.95 -13.29 -15.57
CA MET A 19 -39.45 -12.08 -14.91
C MET A 19 -39.48 -12.23 -13.39
N LEU A 20 -39.93 -13.39 -12.87
CA LEU A 20 -39.95 -13.66 -11.43
C LEU A 20 -38.54 -13.76 -10.84
N GLU A 21 -37.61 -14.39 -11.55
CA GLU A 21 -36.21 -14.50 -11.12
C GLU A 21 -35.53 -13.13 -11.08
N PHE A 22 -35.78 -12.27 -12.08
CA PHE A 22 -35.28 -10.89 -12.08
C PHE A 22 -35.83 -10.07 -10.91
N ARG A 23 -37.12 -10.21 -10.58
CA ARG A 23 -37.73 -9.53 -9.42
C ARG A 23 -37.13 -10.02 -8.11
N ALA A 24 -36.99 -11.34 -7.93
CA ALA A 24 -36.39 -11.93 -6.73
C ALA A 24 -34.94 -11.47 -6.53
N ARG A 25 -34.13 -11.41 -7.61
CA ARG A 25 -32.75 -10.89 -7.56
C ARG A 25 -32.72 -9.41 -7.18
N ARG A 26 -33.63 -8.60 -7.74
CA ARG A 26 -33.70 -7.17 -7.42
C ARG A 26 -34.09 -6.92 -5.97
N GLU A 27 -35.08 -7.66 -5.47
CA GLU A 27 -35.51 -7.60 -4.07
C GLU A 27 -34.41 -8.04 -3.11
N ALA A 28 -33.67 -9.11 -3.45
CA ALA A 28 -32.52 -9.56 -2.68
C ALA A 28 -31.41 -8.50 -2.61
N MET A 29 -31.10 -7.83 -3.74
CA MET A 29 -30.13 -6.72 -3.75
C MET A 29 -30.60 -5.53 -2.91
N GLU A 30 -31.88 -5.16 -3.00
CA GLU A 30 -32.46 -4.07 -2.20
C GLU A 30 -32.45 -4.39 -0.70
N GLN A 31 -32.68 -5.66 -0.32
CA GLN A 31 -32.57 -6.12 1.07
C GLN A 31 -31.13 -6.08 1.56
N GLU A 32 -30.17 -6.60 0.81
CA GLU A 32 -28.75 -6.58 1.18
C GLU A 32 -28.23 -5.14 1.33
N GLU A 33 -28.68 -4.21 0.48
CA GLU A 33 -28.36 -2.80 0.64
C GLU A 33 -28.95 -2.19 1.92
N LYS A 34 -30.18 -2.55 2.29
CA LYS A 34 -30.81 -2.09 3.53
C LYS A 34 -30.07 -2.62 4.74
N GLU A 35 -29.76 -3.92 4.77
CA GLU A 35 -28.97 -4.54 5.85
C GLU A 35 -27.62 -3.86 6.02
N ARG A 36 -26.88 -3.63 4.93
CA ARG A 36 -25.60 -2.90 4.96
C ARG A 36 -25.75 -1.46 5.50
N ARG A 37 -26.86 -0.78 5.20
CA ARG A 37 -27.14 0.57 5.73
C ARG A 37 -27.46 0.51 7.23
N GLU A 38 -28.24 -0.49 7.65
CA GLU A 38 -28.58 -0.71 9.04
C GLU A 38 -27.35 -1.06 9.89
N GLU A 39 -26.50 -1.98 9.42
CA GLU A 39 -25.22 -2.32 10.06
C GLU A 39 -24.32 -1.10 10.22
N LYS A 40 -24.16 -0.29 9.17
CA LYS A 40 -23.40 0.97 9.24
C LYS A 40 -24.02 1.93 10.26
N SER A 41 -25.35 2.04 10.29
CA SER A 41 -26.04 2.90 11.25
C SER A 41 -25.85 2.41 12.69
N ALA A 42 -25.88 1.09 12.92
CA ALA A 42 -25.68 0.46 14.21
C ALA A 42 -24.24 0.66 14.69
N PHE A 43 -23.26 0.45 13.81
CA PHE A 43 -21.85 0.72 14.08
C PHE A 43 -21.61 2.19 14.47
N LEU A 44 -22.16 3.14 13.70
CA LEU A 44 -22.02 4.57 14.00
C LEU A 44 -22.67 4.93 15.34
N LYS A 45 -23.86 4.38 15.64
CA LYS A 45 -24.52 4.57 16.95
C LYS A 45 -23.69 4.00 18.10
N ALA A 46 -23.09 2.82 17.93
CA ALA A 46 -22.20 2.22 18.92
C ALA A 46 -20.96 3.10 19.15
N LYS A 47 -20.35 3.63 18.07
CA LYS A 47 -19.21 4.53 18.16
C LYS A 47 -19.55 5.83 18.89
N ILE A 48 -20.74 6.40 18.65
CA ILE A 48 -21.22 7.58 19.36
C ILE A 48 -21.34 7.29 20.87
N ARG A 49 -21.87 6.13 21.26
CA ARG A 49 -21.97 5.73 22.68
C ARG A 49 -20.59 5.62 23.33
N GLU A 50 -19.64 4.97 22.65
CA GLU A 50 -18.24 4.85 23.12
C GLU A 50 -17.59 6.22 23.33
N LEU A 51 -17.75 7.13 22.36
CA LEU A 51 -17.19 8.49 22.45
C LEU A 51 -17.84 9.32 23.56
N ARG A 52 -19.15 9.18 23.78
CA ARG A 52 -19.85 9.82 24.90
C ARG A 52 -19.31 9.32 26.24
N LEU A 53 -19.18 8.00 26.40
CA LEU A 53 -18.63 7.42 27.62
C LEU A 53 -17.20 7.93 27.89
N ARG A 54 -16.37 8.02 26.85
CA ARG A 54 -15.00 8.56 26.97
C ARG A 54 -14.99 10.05 27.32
N ARG A 55 -15.90 10.85 26.76
CA ARG A 55 -16.07 12.26 27.13
C ARG A 55 -16.49 12.39 28.59
N ASP A 56 -17.44 11.57 29.04
CA ASP A 56 -17.98 11.65 30.40
C ASP A 56 -16.92 11.21 31.42
N GLN A 57 -16.14 10.17 31.12
CA GLN A 57 -14.95 9.80 31.91
C GLN A 57 -13.91 10.92 31.99
N LEU A 58 -13.68 11.67 30.91
CA LEU A 58 -12.77 12.81 30.92
C LEU A 58 -13.35 13.97 31.74
N ARG A 59 -14.65 14.22 31.68
CA ARG A 59 -15.33 15.21 32.53
C ARG A 59 -15.23 14.84 34.00
N GLU A 60 -15.48 13.58 34.37
CA GLU A 60 -15.32 13.14 35.76
C GLU A 60 -13.88 13.28 36.25
N LYS A 61 -12.89 12.97 35.40
CA LYS A 61 -11.48 13.18 35.75
C LYS A 61 -11.17 14.66 35.98
N LEU A 62 -11.72 15.56 35.16
CA LEU A 62 -11.60 17.00 35.34
C LEU A 62 -12.29 17.46 36.64
N GLU A 63 -13.52 17.04 36.89
CA GLU A 63 -14.24 17.39 38.13
C GLU A 63 -13.55 16.86 39.38
N ARG A 64 -12.94 15.66 39.34
CA ARG A 64 -12.13 15.13 40.45
C ARG A 64 -10.88 15.97 40.68
N LEU A 65 -10.24 16.45 39.62
CA LEU A 65 -9.08 17.33 39.72
C LEU A 65 -9.47 18.70 40.26
N GLU A 66 -10.59 19.28 39.80
CA GLU A 66 -11.14 20.55 40.29
C GLU A 66 -11.55 20.45 41.77
N LYS A 67 -12.23 19.37 42.18
CA LYS A 67 -12.59 19.15 43.59
C LYS A 67 -11.37 18.89 44.48
N ALA A 68 -10.34 18.22 43.97
CA ALA A 68 -9.06 18.05 44.67
C ALA A 68 -8.26 19.36 44.79
N GLN A 69 -8.48 20.32 43.89
CA GLN A 69 -7.93 21.67 43.96
C GLN A 69 -8.70 22.56 44.96
N LEU A 70 -10.03 22.45 45.04
CA LEU A 70 -10.85 23.22 46.00
C LEU A 70 -10.62 22.87 47.48
N GLY A 71 -10.14 21.67 47.80
CA GLY A 71 -9.82 21.25 49.17
C GLY A 71 -8.48 21.79 49.71
N LYS A 72 -7.73 22.55 48.90
CA LYS A 72 -6.49 23.22 49.29
C LYS A 72 -6.72 24.74 49.25
N GLU A 73 -7.26 25.28 50.33
CA GLU A 73 -7.22 26.73 50.57
C GLU A 73 -5.76 27.18 50.60
N GLY A 74 -5.36 27.86 49.53
CA GLY A 74 -3.97 28.27 49.29
C GLY A 74 -3.67 28.17 47.80
N ILE A 75 -4.22 29.12 47.05
CA ILE A 75 -4.10 29.31 45.59
C ILE A 75 -2.82 28.66 45.03
N PRO A 76 -2.95 27.71 44.10
CA PRO A 76 -2.18 27.75 42.89
C PRO A 76 -3.14 28.10 41.76
N SER A 77 -2.78 29.14 41.01
CA SER A 77 -3.35 29.46 39.71
C SER A 77 -3.66 28.18 38.94
N ASP A 78 -4.83 28.12 38.28
CA ASP A 78 -5.17 27.07 37.30
C ASP A 78 -3.90 26.59 36.61
N PRO A 79 -3.65 25.27 36.47
CA PRO A 79 -2.51 24.80 35.68
C PRO A 79 -2.60 25.56 34.35
N PRO A 80 -1.58 26.38 34.00
CA PRO A 80 -1.72 27.33 32.93
C PRO A 80 -2.20 26.57 31.71
N LEU A 81 -3.38 26.94 31.21
CA LEU A 81 -3.96 26.35 30.00
C LEU A 81 -2.81 26.24 29.00
N PRO A 82 -2.47 25.01 28.54
CA PRO A 82 -1.27 24.79 27.76
C PRO A 82 -1.30 25.79 26.63
N SER A 83 -0.22 26.57 26.51
CA SER A 83 -0.24 27.72 25.63
C SER A 83 -0.64 27.25 24.23
N PRO A 84 -1.43 28.01 23.46
CA PRO A 84 -1.83 27.59 22.12
C PRO A 84 -0.64 27.15 21.24
N ARG A 85 0.54 27.70 21.53
CA ARG A 85 1.84 27.30 20.94
C ARG A 85 2.27 25.90 21.36
N GLU A 86 2.29 25.57 22.66
CA GLU A 86 2.63 24.22 23.14
C GLU A 86 1.71 23.14 22.57
N VAL A 87 0.41 23.43 22.48
CA VAL A 87 -0.56 22.52 21.86
C VAL A 87 -0.27 22.33 20.37
N LEU A 88 0.06 23.41 19.67
CA LEU A 88 0.42 23.37 18.24
C LEU A 88 1.70 22.56 18.03
N GLU A 89 2.74 22.82 18.82
CA GLU A 89 4.01 22.10 18.74
C GLU A 89 3.84 20.60 19.01
N TRP A 90 3.07 20.26 20.05
CA TRP A 90 2.74 18.87 20.36
C TRP A 90 1.99 18.21 19.20
N LYS A 91 1.02 18.90 18.58
CA LYS A 91 0.33 18.41 17.38
C LYS A 91 1.31 18.21 16.21
N ILE A 92 2.21 19.15 15.97
CA ILE A 92 3.22 19.05 14.90
C ILE A 92 4.16 17.87 15.15
N ARG A 93 4.64 17.68 16.38
CA ARG A 93 5.46 16.53 16.76
C ARG A 93 4.73 15.22 16.51
N ASN A 94 3.50 15.09 16.97
CA ASN A 94 2.70 13.87 16.74
C ASN A 94 2.44 13.58 15.27
N LEU A 95 2.15 14.60 14.47
CA LEU A 95 1.97 14.44 13.02
C LEU A 95 3.26 13.98 12.34
N ARG A 96 4.42 14.49 12.78
CA ARG A 96 5.72 14.04 12.26
C ARG A 96 6.00 12.58 12.61
N GLU A 97 5.74 12.14 13.84
CA GLU A 97 5.89 10.74 14.21
C GLU A 97 4.93 9.84 13.42
N LEU A 98 3.69 10.28 13.24
CA LEU A 98 2.72 9.54 12.44
C LEU A 98 3.18 9.41 10.97
N LEU A 99 3.72 10.48 10.38
CA LEU A 99 4.27 10.44 9.03
C LEU A 99 5.48 9.50 8.92
N ARG A 100 6.32 9.42 9.96
CA ARG A 100 7.42 8.44 10.01
C ARG A 100 6.89 7.01 10.01
N VAL A 101 5.85 6.72 10.79
CA VAL A 101 5.20 5.39 10.80
C VAL A 101 4.64 5.05 9.43
N PHE A 102 3.96 5.98 8.75
CA PHE A 102 3.47 5.74 7.39
C PHE A 102 4.59 5.49 6.38
N ARG A 103 5.76 6.10 6.57
CA ARG A 103 6.94 5.83 5.73
C ARG A 103 7.41 4.37 5.84
N LEU A 104 7.12 3.69 6.96
CA LEU A 104 7.42 2.26 7.15
C LEU A 104 6.69 1.34 6.17
N THR A 105 5.59 1.82 5.57
CA THR A 105 4.87 1.08 4.52
C THR A 105 5.65 1.01 3.20
N GLY A 106 6.75 1.78 3.07
CA GLY A 106 7.56 1.86 1.86
C GLY A 106 7.02 2.83 0.82
N ILE A 107 5.80 3.35 0.96
CA ILE A 107 5.22 4.33 0.03
C ILE A 107 4.75 5.55 0.82
N SER A 108 5.18 6.74 0.40
CA SER A 108 4.71 8.01 0.94
C SER A 108 4.24 8.91 -0.17
N GLY A 109 3.23 9.76 0.07
CA GLY A 109 2.68 10.60 -0.99
C GLY A 109 2.07 11.89 -0.47
N LYS A 110 2.11 12.91 -1.34
CA LYS A 110 1.47 14.20 -1.13
C LYS A 110 0.54 14.49 -2.30
N LEU A 111 -0.73 14.67 -1.98
CA LEU A 111 -1.73 15.15 -2.93
C LEU A 111 -1.64 16.67 -3.06
N SER A 112 -1.73 17.17 -4.28
CA SER A 112 -1.73 18.59 -4.61
C SER A 112 -2.87 18.90 -5.58
N LYS A 113 -3.21 20.19 -5.74
CA LYS A 113 -4.24 20.63 -6.72
C LYS A 113 -3.92 20.21 -8.16
N ARG A 114 -2.65 19.98 -8.49
CA ARG A 114 -2.18 19.63 -9.84
C ARG A 114 -2.01 18.12 -10.04
N GLY A 115 -2.09 17.31 -8.98
CA GLY A 115 -1.89 15.86 -9.04
C GLY A 115 -1.21 15.29 -7.80
N LEU A 116 -0.54 14.16 -7.95
CA LEU A 116 -0.01 13.33 -6.87
C LEU A 116 1.51 13.20 -6.98
N SER A 117 2.24 13.47 -5.89
CA SER A 117 3.66 13.15 -5.78
C SER A 117 3.84 11.98 -4.81
N VAL A 118 4.56 10.96 -5.24
CA VAL A 118 4.80 9.71 -4.50
C VAL A 118 6.30 9.47 -4.36
N SER A 119 6.73 9.01 -3.19
CA SER A 119 8.07 8.52 -2.94
C SER A 119 8.02 7.06 -2.50
N PHE A 120 8.81 6.23 -3.17
CA PHE A 120 8.98 4.81 -2.90
C PHE A 120 10.28 4.63 -2.13
N HIS A 121 10.20 4.09 -0.92
CA HIS A 121 11.33 3.79 -0.05
C HIS A 121 11.54 2.28 -0.04
N THR A 122 12.56 1.84 -0.77
CA THR A 122 12.92 0.43 -0.85
C THR A 122 13.61 -0.02 0.43
N ALA A 123 13.42 -1.28 0.80
CA ALA A 123 14.01 -1.85 2.00
C ALA A 123 14.45 -3.30 1.78
N PHE A 124 15.52 -3.67 2.46
CA PHE A 124 16.06 -5.03 2.49
C PHE A 124 16.42 -5.37 3.93
N GLU A 125 15.98 -6.54 4.41
CA GLU A 125 16.26 -7.04 5.77
C GLU A 125 16.02 -6.01 6.89
N GLY A 126 14.92 -5.24 6.78
CA GLY A 126 14.53 -4.25 7.79
C GLY A 126 15.26 -2.91 7.71
N SER A 127 16.18 -2.74 6.75
CA SER A 127 16.91 -1.49 6.52
C SER A 127 16.44 -0.79 5.24
N PHE A 128 16.21 0.53 5.31
CA PHE A 128 15.91 1.33 4.12
C PHE A 128 17.15 1.54 3.28
N LEU A 129 16.98 1.44 1.96
CA LEU A 129 18.04 1.62 0.99
C LEU A 129 17.74 2.85 0.12
N ASP A 130 17.34 2.63 -1.13
CA ASP A 130 17.09 3.71 -2.08
C ASP A 130 15.69 4.32 -1.92
N SER A 131 15.58 5.58 -2.34
CA SER A 131 14.30 6.27 -2.50
C SER A 131 14.10 6.72 -3.95
N PHE A 132 12.93 6.40 -4.51
CA PHE A 132 12.53 6.80 -5.86
C PHE A 132 11.33 7.72 -5.83
N HIS A 133 11.30 8.71 -6.71
CA HIS A 133 10.23 9.70 -6.78
C HIS A 133 9.43 9.53 -8.05
N LEU A 134 8.11 9.72 -7.93
CA LEU A 134 7.18 9.74 -9.03
C LEU A 134 6.24 10.92 -8.86
N GLU A 135 6.00 11.63 -9.95
CA GLU A 135 5.05 12.71 -9.99
C GLU A 135 4.02 12.47 -11.09
N LEU A 136 2.75 12.50 -10.69
CA LEU A 136 1.59 12.31 -11.53
C LEU A 136 0.81 13.63 -11.61
N LEU A 137 0.45 14.05 -12.82
CA LEU A 137 -0.52 15.11 -13.06
C LEU A 137 -1.91 14.52 -13.21
N LEU A 138 -2.89 15.12 -12.55
CA LEU A 138 -4.30 14.81 -12.78
C LEU A 138 -4.80 15.69 -13.93
N ARG A 139 -5.31 15.08 -15.00
CA ARG A 139 -6.00 15.81 -16.08
C ARG A 139 -7.46 16.05 -15.68
N PRO A 140 -7.90 17.30 -15.48
CA PRO A 140 -9.26 17.58 -15.01
C PRO A 140 -10.35 17.04 -15.95
N GLU A 141 -10.07 17.04 -17.26
CA GLU A 141 -11.04 16.72 -18.31
C GLU A 141 -11.33 15.21 -18.40
N SER A 142 -10.32 14.38 -18.16
CA SER A 142 -10.40 12.91 -18.24
C SER A 142 -10.39 12.23 -16.87
N ARG A 143 -10.09 12.97 -15.79
CA ARG A 143 -9.79 12.43 -14.45
C ARG A 143 -8.69 11.36 -14.43
N GLU A 144 -7.83 11.37 -15.44
CA GLU A 144 -6.73 10.43 -15.58
C GLU A 144 -5.42 10.99 -15.02
N PHE A 145 -4.61 10.11 -14.45
CA PHE A 145 -3.25 10.43 -14.04
C PHE A 145 -2.27 10.24 -15.21
N ARG A 146 -1.37 11.20 -15.41
CA ARG A 146 -0.23 11.07 -16.32
C ARG A 146 1.09 11.32 -15.60
N ILE A 147 2.10 10.54 -15.96
CA ILE A 147 3.45 10.71 -15.42
C ILE A 147 4.03 12.04 -15.92
N ARG A 148 4.51 12.87 -14.98
CA ARG A 148 5.16 14.15 -15.25
C ARG A 148 6.67 14.05 -15.13
N ARG A 149 7.14 13.49 -14.01
CA ARG A 149 8.57 13.35 -13.66
C ARG A 149 8.75 12.09 -12.83
N HIS A 150 9.89 11.43 -12.97
CA HIS A 150 10.26 10.31 -12.10
C HIS A 150 11.78 10.17 -12.01
N SER A 151 12.25 9.46 -10.98
CA SER A 151 13.63 8.98 -10.86
C SER A 151 13.75 7.45 -11.05
N ILE A 152 12.70 6.83 -11.59
CA ILE A 152 12.61 5.38 -11.80
C ILE A 152 13.62 4.95 -12.89
N PRO A 153 14.45 3.91 -12.65
CA PRO A 153 15.43 3.44 -13.63
C PRO A 153 14.79 2.95 -14.93
N PRO A 154 15.44 3.15 -16.09
CA PRO A 154 14.85 2.90 -17.42
C PRO A 154 14.55 1.42 -17.71
N PHE A 155 15.19 0.50 -17.00
CA PHE A 155 14.95 -0.94 -17.13
C PHE A 155 13.72 -1.44 -16.36
N ILE A 156 13.10 -0.58 -15.54
CA ILE A 156 11.83 -0.88 -14.87
C ILE A 156 10.69 -0.55 -15.86
N PRO A 157 9.70 -1.45 -16.06
CA PRO A 157 8.69 -1.31 -17.12
C PRO A 157 7.59 -0.28 -16.78
N LEU A 158 7.97 0.97 -16.53
CA LEU A 158 7.09 2.04 -16.06
C LEU A 158 5.97 2.36 -17.05
N GLU A 159 6.27 2.43 -18.34
CA GLU A 159 5.31 2.74 -19.40
C GLU A 159 4.27 1.62 -19.53
N GLN A 160 4.70 0.36 -19.38
CA GLN A 160 3.80 -0.80 -19.47
C GLN A 160 2.88 -0.84 -18.24
N LEU A 161 3.43 -0.63 -17.04
CA LEU A 161 2.65 -0.56 -15.81
C LEU A 161 1.66 0.60 -15.86
N SER A 162 2.08 1.77 -16.35
CA SER A 162 1.23 2.95 -16.39
C SER A 162 0.03 2.76 -17.32
N ARG A 163 0.24 2.23 -18.53
CA ARG A 163 -0.84 1.91 -19.48
C ARG A 163 -1.82 0.89 -18.93
N LYS A 164 -1.33 -0.10 -18.19
CA LYS A 164 -2.15 -1.18 -17.64
C LYS A 164 -3.01 -0.75 -16.46
N PHE A 165 -2.47 0.08 -15.57
CA PHE A 165 -3.09 0.33 -14.26
C PHE A 165 -3.56 1.78 -14.02
N LEU A 166 -2.91 2.81 -14.57
CA LEU A 166 -3.31 4.21 -14.26
C LEU A 166 -4.76 4.58 -14.64
N PRO A 167 -5.38 4.03 -15.71
CA PRO A 167 -6.77 4.38 -16.05
C PRO A 167 -7.81 3.91 -15.01
N SER A 168 -7.55 2.79 -14.32
CA SER A 168 -8.56 2.11 -13.51
C SER A 168 -8.13 1.87 -12.06
N ASP A 169 -6.84 1.66 -11.81
CA ASP A 169 -6.30 1.24 -10.52
C ASP A 169 -4.96 1.90 -10.21
N LEU A 170 -5.03 3.12 -9.67
CA LEU A 170 -3.86 3.83 -9.17
C LEU A 170 -3.14 3.03 -8.06
N ARG A 171 -3.86 2.30 -7.20
CA ARG A 171 -3.22 1.57 -6.10
C ARG A 171 -2.43 0.39 -6.63
N GLY A 172 -3.02 -0.43 -7.50
CA GLY A 172 -2.33 -1.53 -8.17
C GLY A 172 -1.15 -1.06 -9.00
N PHE A 173 -1.23 0.12 -9.62
CA PHE A 173 -0.07 0.75 -10.27
C PHE A 173 1.07 0.99 -9.28
N LEU A 174 0.80 1.66 -8.15
CA LEU A 174 1.80 1.99 -7.13
C LEU A 174 2.41 0.72 -6.51
N ASP A 175 1.57 -0.29 -6.21
CA ASP A 175 2.01 -1.56 -5.64
C ASP A 175 2.88 -2.36 -6.62
N ALA A 176 2.47 -2.43 -7.89
CA ALA A 176 3.24 -3.12 -8.92
C ALA A 176 4.59 -2.44 -9.14
N LEU A 177 4.62 -1.10 -9.22
CA LEU A 177 5.86 -0.35 -9.37
C LEU A 177 6.77 -0.52 -8.15
N PHE A 178 6.22 -0.40 -6.93
CA PHE A 178 6.98 -0.60 -5.70
C PHE A 178 7.61 -2.00 -5.64
N ARG A 179 6.86 -3.03 -6.05
CA ARG A 179 7.36 -4.41 -6.13
C ARG A 179 8.58 -4.54 -7.04
N HIS A 180 8.55 -3.93 -8.23
CA HIS A 180 9.68 -3.96 -9.16
C HIS A 180 10.91 -3.23 -8.60
N LEU A 181 10.70 -2.05 -8.01
CA LEU A 181 11.78 -1.27 -7.40
C LEU A 181 12.40 -2.02 -6.21
N ASN A 182 11.58 -2.55 -5.31
CA ASN A 182 12.06 -3.27 -4.14
C ASN A 182 12.78 -4.57 -4.52
N ALA A 183 12.29 -5.29 -5.53
CA ALA A 183 12.95 -6.48 -6.04
C ALA A 183 14.31 -6.16 -6.69
N PHE A 184 14.40 -5.09 -7.49
CA PHE A 184 15.66 -4.63 -8.06
C PHE A 184 16.68 -4.27 -6.98
N VAL A 185 16.30 -3.40 -6.05
CA VAL A 185 17.20 -2.96 -4.97
C VAL A 185 17.59 -4.14 -4.07
N GLY A 186 16.65 -5.03 -3.78
CA GLY A 186 16.91 -6.26 -3.02
C GLY A 186 17.96 -7.16 -3.71
N ARG A 187 17.83 -7.41 -5.01
CA ARG A 187 18.84 -8.20 -5.77
C ARG A 187 20.21 -7.52 -5.78
N ARG A 188 20.24 -6.19 -5.89
CA ARG A 188 21.48 -5.42 -5.84
C ARG A 188 22.16 -5.56 -4.46
N GLN A 189 21.39 -5.39 -3.39
CA GLN A 189 21.87 -5.50 -2.01
C GLN A 189 22.35 -6.92 -1.68
N GLN A 190 21.60 -7.95 -2.08
CA GLN A 190 21.99 -9.36 -1.89
C GLN A 190 23.34 -9.66 -2.53
N LEU A 191 23.59 -9.10 -3.72
CA LEU A 191 24.84 -9.29 -4.43
C LEU A 191 26.01 -8.57 -3.73
N GLU A 192 25.78 -7.35 -3.24
CA GLU A 192 26.79 -6.60 -2.48
C GLU A 192 27.16 -7.35 -1.19
N GLN A 193 26.16 -7.79 -0.42
CA GLN A 193 26.39 -8.61 0.78
C GLN A 193 27.07 -9.95 0.45
N PHE A 194 26.69 -10.62 -0.64
CA PHE A 194 27.31 -11.86 -1.07
C PHE A 194 28.80 -11.68 -1.41
N GLN A 195 29.14 -10.58 -2.10
CA GLN A 195 30.53 -10.24 -2.43
C GLN A 195 31.35 -9.97 -1.17
N GLU A 196 30.79 -9.25 -0.20
CA GLU A 196 31.45 -8.95 1.07
C GLU A 196 31.68 -10.22 1.90
N GLN A 197 30.62 -11.03 2.09
CA GLN A 197 30.63 -12.20 2.97
C GLN A 197 31.46 -13.38 2.44
N PHE A 198 31.55 -13.55 1.11
CA PHE A 198 32.22 -14.68 0.48
C PHE A 198 33.39 -14.27 -0.41
N SER A 199 33.98 -13.10 -0.15
CA SER A 199 35.11 -12.54 -0.91
C SER A 199 36.31 -13.48 -1.01
N ASP A 200 36.54 -14.32 0.00
CA ASP A 200 37.58 -15.34 0.07
C ASP A 200 37.35 -16.52 -0.89
N ARG A 201 36.09 -16.80 -1.25
CA ARG A 201 35.71 -17.97 -2.04
C ARG A 201 35.33 -17.62 -3.47
N ILE A 202 34.87 -16.39 -3.70
CA ILE A 202 34.52 -15.88 -5.03
C ILE A 202 35.81 -15.58 -5.80
N GLN A 203 35.91 -16.12 -7.02
CA GLN A 203 37.02 -15.83 -7.90
C GLN A 203 36.67 -14.70 -8.87
N GLY A 204 37.30 -13.55 -8.67
CA GLY A 204 37.11 -12.35 -9.51
C GLY A 204 35.84 -11.57 -9.17
N ILE A 205 35.45 -10.65 -10.07
CA ILE A 205 34.28 -9.79 -9.89
C ILE A 205 33.05 -10.50 -10.48
N PRO A 206 31.97 -10.72 -9.71
CA PRO A 206 30.73 -11.24 -10.25
C PRO A 206 30.15 -10.37 -11.38
N GLU A 207 29.78 -11.00 -12.48
CA GLU A 207 29.16 -10.36 -13.63
C GLU A 207 27.66 -10.19 -13.39
N ARG A 208 27.14 -8.98 -13.59
CA ARG A 208 25.72 -8.65 -13.47
C ARG A 208 25.27 -7.74 -14.60
N ASN A 209 23.99 -7.83 -14.96
CA ASN A 209 23.36 -6.83 -15.81
C ASN A 209 22.72 -5.69 -14.99
N SER A 210 22.27 -4.62 -15.65
CA SER A 210 21.74 -3.42 -14.98
C SER A 210 20.50 -3.69 -14.10
N LEU A 211 19.65 -4.65 -14.45
CA LEU A 211 18.46 -5.03 -13.67
C LEU A 211 18.79 -5.97 -12.49
N CYS A 212 20.05 -6.42 -12.39
CA CYS A 212 20.50 -7.45 -11.46
C CYS A 212 19.62 -8.71 -11.51
N ASN A 213 19.13 -9.09 -12.70
CA ASN A 213 18.29 -10.28 -12.90
C ASN A 213 19.06 -11.43 -13.57
N LEU A 214 20.32 -11.19 -13.91
CA LEU A 214 21.28 -12.22 -14.31
C LEU A 214 22.57 -11.97 -13.53
N LEU A 215 23.01 -12.98 -12.80
CA LEU A 215 24.26 -12.97 -12.04
C LEU A 215 25.10 -14.18 -12.45
N SER A 216 26.39 -13.97 -12.69
CA SER A 216 27.36 -15.02 -13.05
C SER A 216 28.64 -14.83 -12.23
N PHE A 217 29.07 -15.86 -11.51
CA PHE A 217 30.30 -15.81 -10.71
C PHE A 217 30.99 -17.16 -10.66
N ARG A 218 32.27 -17.15 -10.30
CA ARG A 218 33.04 -18.36 -10.01
C ARG A 218 33.23 -18.50 -8.51
N TYR A 219 33.08 -19.72 -8.00
CA TYR A 219 33.19 -20.02 -6.57
C TYR A 219 34.06 -21.24 -6.33
N SER A 220 34.90 -21.18 -5.30
CA SER A 220 35.78 -22.25 -4.88
C SER A 220 35.37 -22.81 -3.51
N ILE A 221 35.46 -24.12 -3.35
CA ILE A 221 35.15 -24.80 -2.09
C ILE A 221 36.47 -25.10 -1.37
N PRO A 222 36.71 -24.56 -0.16
CA PRO A 222 37.92 -24.86 0.58
C PRO A 222 37.97 -26.36 0.96
N GLY A 223 39.13 -26.99 0.76
CA GLY A 223 39.39 -28.39 1.15
C GLY A 223 39.32 -29.44 0.04
N LYS A 224 39.03 -29.07 -1.22
CA LYS A 224 39.19 -29.98 -2.37
C LYS A 224 40.54 -29.75 -3.06
N SER A 225 41.44 -30.74 -2.96
CA SER A 225 42.69 -30.78 -3.74
C SER A 225 42.36 -31.00 -5.22
N GLY A 226 42.52 -29.94 -6.01
CA GLY A 226 42.20 -29.92 -7.44
C GLY A 226 41.42 -28.65 -7.76
N ASN A 227 41.70 -28.07 -8.93
CA ASN A 227 41.25 -26.78 -9.45
C ASN A 227 39.70 -26.66 -9.64
N GLY A 228 38.92 -26.95 -8.60
CA GLY A 228 37.47 -27.12 -8.62
C GLY A 228 36.73 -25.81 -8.40
N ALA A 229 36.95 -24.83 -9.26
CA ALA A 229 36.13 -23.63 -9.32
C ALA A 229 34.87 -23.91 -10.14
N PHE A 230 33.71 -23.72 -9.53
CA PHE A 230 32.42 -23.84 -10.22
C PHE A 230 31.99 -22.48 -10.75
N ARG A 231 31.45 -22.44 -11.96
CA ARG A 231 30.74 -21.27 -12.47
C ARG A 231 29.26 -21.42 -12.13
N VAL A 232 28.75 -20.47 -11.36
CA VAL A 232 27.33 -20.39 -11.00
C VAL A 232 26.68 -19.27 -11.80
N ARG A 233 25.50 -19.54 -12.36
CA ARG A 233 24.65 -18.55 -13.02
C ARG A 233 23.27 -18.56 -12.40
N LEU A 234 22.84 -17.41 -11.89
CA LEU A 234 21.51 -17.19 -11.32
C LEU A 234 20.67 -16.35 -12.27
N ARG A 235 19.47 -16.83 -12.59
CA ARG A 235 18.49 -16.10 -13.41
C ARG A 235 17.25 -15.79 -12.59
N TYR A 236 16.85 -14.52 -12.58
CA TYR A 236 15.63 -14.04 -11.93
C TYR A 236 14.59 -13.78 -13.02
N GLY A 237 13.74 -14.77 -13.27
CA GLY A 237 12.76 -14.72 -14.36
C GLY A 237 11.64 -13.71 -14.14
N ASP A 238 11.27 -13.50 -12.88
CA ASP A 238 10.29 -12.48 -12.47
C ASP A 238 11.00 -11.23 -11.95
N ALA A 239 10.92 -10.13 -12.71
CA ALA A 239 11.53 -8.86 -12.35
C ALA A 239 10.98 -8.27 -11.04
N GLY A 240 9.77 -8.68 -10.62
CA GLY A 240 9.14 -8.31 -9.36
C GLY A 240 9.53 -9.18 -8.16
N ARG A 241 10.47 -10.13 -8.32
CA ARG A 241 10.95 -10.98 -7.22
C ARG A 241 12.44 -10.82 -6.97
N SER A 242 12.83 -10.95 -5.71
CA SER A 242 14.23 -10.92 -5.27
C SER A 242 14.87 -12.31 -5.20
N LEU A 243 14.14 -13.39 -5.48
CA LEU A 243 14.67 -14.75 -5.47
C LEU A 243 14.92 -15.26 -6.89
N PRO A 244 16.03 -15.98 -7.14
CA PRO A 244 16.31 -16.55 -8.43
C PRO A 244 15.27 -17.62 -8.76
N THR A 245 14.93 -17.70 -10.04
CA THR A 245 14.00 -18.71 -10.58
C THR A 245 14.76 -19.93 -11.10
N GLU A 246 15.98 -19.72 -11.59
CA GLU A 246 16.82 -20.79 -12.12
C GLU A 246 18.26 -20.60 -11.65
N VAL A 247 18.93 -21.74 -11.43
CA VAL A 247 20.33 -21.83 -11.01
C VAL A 247 21.01 -22.87 -11.90
N ALA A 248 22.10 -22.47 -12.54
CA ALA A 248 22.96 -23.37 -13.29
C ALA A 248 24.37 -23.38 -12.68
N VAL A 249 24.93 -24.57 -12.50
CA VAL A 249 26.29 -24.77 -11.97
C VAL A 249 27.06 -25.63 -12.97
N THR A 250 28.19 -25.13 -13.45
CA THR A 250 29.06 -25.79 -14.44
C THR A 250 30.50 -25.79 -13.97
#